data_AF-V4MIW9-F1
#
_entry.id   AF-V4MIW9-F1
#
_cell.length_a   1.000
_cell.length_b   1.000
_cell.length_c   1.000
_cell.angle_alpha   90.00
_cell.angle_beta   90.00
_cell.angle_gamma   90.00
#
_symmetry.space_group_name_H-M   'P 1'
#
loop_
_entity.id
_entity.type
_entity.pdbx_description
1 polymer ?
#
loop_
_entity_poly.entity_id
_entity_poly.type
_entity_poly.pdbx_seq_one_letter_code
_entity_poly.pdbx_strand_id
1 'polypeptide(L)'
;MRGREGEEESESRIPLLKSPNTEEEDGSGHGGLKKRVWIETKKLWQIVGPAIFSRLTSYSMLIITQAFAGHLGDLELAAISIVNNVIVGFNFGLLLGMASALETLCGQAFGAKKYYMLGVYMQRSWIVLFFCCVLLLPTYLFTTPVLKFLGQPDDIAELSGVVSVWVIPLHFALALSFPLQRFLQCQL
;
A
#
# COMPACT_ATOMS: atom_id res chain seq x y z
N MET A 1 75.42 -20.98 -27.23
CA MET A 1 75.40 -19.57 -26.78
C MET A 1 73.94 -19.21 -26.53
N ARG A 2 73.38 -19.52 -25.35
CA ARG A 2 73.46 -18.78 -24.07
C ARG A 2 72.60 -17.49 -24.10
N GLY A 3 71.38 -17.60 -23.55
CA GLY A 3 70.66 -16.54 -22.86
C GLY A 3 69.48 -15.89 -23.62
N ARG A 4 68.23 -16.26 -23.27
CA ARG A 4 67.31 -15.44 -22.45
C ARG A 4 65.95 -16.17 -22.30
N GLU A 5 65.83 -16.95 -21.23
CA GLU A 5 64.54 -17.27 -20.61
C GLU A 5 64.05 -16.00 -19.91
N GLY A 6 62.76 -15.69 -20.03
CA GLY A 6 62.13 -14.60 -19.28
C GLY A 6 60.94 -14.01 -20.03
N GLU A 7 59.78 -14.07 -19.38
CA GLU A 7 58.55 -13.31 -19.68
C GLU A 7 57.57 -13.96 -20.66
N GLU A 8 57.25 -15.24 -20.44
CA GLU A 8 55.83 -15.64 -20.44
C GLU A 8 55.18 -15.10 -19.15
N GLU A 9 53.89 -14.76 -19.21
CA GLU A 9 53.04 -14.14 -18.17
C GLU A 9 53.11 -12.60 -18.03
N SER A 10 52.65 -11.86 -19.04
CA SER A 10 52.03 -10.55 -18.80
C SER A 10 50.53 -10.73 -18.56
N GLU A 11 50.22 -10.96 -17.29
CA GLU A 11 48.88 -11.17 -16.75
C GLU A 11 47.87 -10.10 -17.17
N SER A 12 46.67 -10.58 -17.48
CA SER A 12 45.42 -9.85 -17.31
C SER A 12 45.29 -9.34 -15.87
N ARG A 13 45.70 -8.11 -15.60
CA ARG A 13 45.39 -7.41 -14.35
C ARG A 13 44.90 -6.02 -14.65
N ILE A 14 43.67 -5.95 -15.16
CA ILE A 14 42.85 -4.74 -14.98
C ILE A 14 42.45 -4.75 -13.50
N PRO A 15 42.90 -3.79 -12.66
CA PRO A 15 42.56 -3.80 -11.25
C PRO A 15 41.09 -3.35 -11.10
N LEU A 16 40.18 -4.31 -10.94
CA LEU A 16 38.75 -4.07 -10.69
C LEU A 16 38.43 -3.72 -9.23
N LEU A 17 39.44 -3.62 -8.37
CA LEU A 17 39.31 -3.15 -7.00
C LEU A 17 40.48 -2.23 -6.68
N LYS A 18 40.18 -0.96 -6.44
CA LYS A 18 41.11 0.00 -5.82
C LYS A 18 41.47 -0.53 -4.43
N SER A 19 42.74 -0.88 -4.20
CA SER A 19 43.16 -1.39 -2.90
C SER A 19 43.05 -0.29 -1.84
N PRO A 20 42.65 -0.65 -0.62
CA PRO A 20 42.43 0.27 0.47
C PRO A 20 43.76 0.61 1.16
N ASN A 21 43.77 1.76 1.82
CA ASN A 21 44.70 2.19 2.88
C ASN A 21 45.90 3.05 2.45
N THR A 22 45.73 4.35 2.62
CA THR A 22 46.62 5.17 3.47
C THR A 22 45.71 6.27 4.03
N GLU A 23 45.04 5.98 5.15
CA GLU A 23 45.42 6.41 6.52
C GLU A 23 44.95 7.85 6.75
N GLU A 24 44.27 8.28 7.81
CA GLU A 24 43.73 7.79 9.08
C GLU A 24 42.73 8.92 9.45
N GLU A 25 41.49 8.67 9.86
CA GLU A 25 41.16 8.40 11.25
C GLU A 25 40.04 7.35 11.32
N ASP A 26 40.41 6.19 11.87
CA ASP A 26 39.51 5.36 12.62
C ASP A 26 39.03 6.15 13.85
N GLY A 27 37.94 6.86 13.66
CA GLY A 27 37.34 7.74 14.65
C GLY A 27 35.82 7.74 14.50
N SER A 28 35.19 6.58 14.75
CA SER A 28 33.82 6.42 15.29
C SER A 28 33.00 5.33 14.61
N GLY A 29 33.12 4.10 15.10
CA GLY A 29 32.14 3.02 14.93
C GLY A 29 30.73 3.31 15.49
N HIS A 30 30.41 4.58 15.79
CA HIS A 30 29.12 5.05 16.27
C HIS A 30 28.74 6.41 15.67
N GLY A 31 29.68 7.36 15.54
CA GLY A 31 29.41 8.72 15.05
C GLY A 31 29.15 8.78 13.54
N GLY A 32 29.95 8.06 12.74
CA GLY A 32 29.74 7.94 11.29
C GLY A 32 28.46 7.21 10.92
N LEU A 33 28.06 6.22 11.72
CA LEU A 33 26.80 5.49 11.55
C LEU A 33 25.60 6.38 11.92
N LYS A 34 25.65 7.07 13.07
CA LYS A 34 24.62 8.03 13.51
C LYS A 34 24.38 9.13 12.48
N LYS A 35 25.44 9.69 11.90
CA LYS A 35 25.33 10.72 10.84
C LYS A 35 24.66 10.18 9.59
N ARG A 36 25.00 8.95 9.17
CA ARG A 36 24.37 8.28 8.01
C ARG A 36 22.90 7.99 8.26
N VAL A 37 22.56 7.42 9.42
CA VAL A 37 21.18 7.17 9.84
C VAL A 37 20.37 8.47 9.86
N TRP A 38 20.92 9.55 10.42
CA TRP A 38 20.25 10.85 10.45
C TRP A 38 19.93 11.39 9.06
N ILE A 39 20.86 11.27 8.11
CA ILE A 39 20.66 11.73 6.73
C ILE A 39 19.56 10.91 6.05
N GLU A 40 19.59 9.58 6.17
CA GLU A 40 18.56 8.72 5.58
C GLU A 40 17.19 8.92 6.24
N THR A 41 17.12 9.06 7.57
CA THR A 41 15.88 9.41 8.28
C THR A 41 15.32 10.73 7.80
N LYS A 42 16.16 11.76 7.58
CA LYS A 42 15.71 13.06 7.09
C LYS A 42 15.11 12.95 5.68
N LYS A 43 15.70 12.16 4.79
CA LYS A 43 15.18 11.91 3.44
C LYS A 43 13.86 11.14 3.49
N LEU A 44 13.79 10.07 4.28
CA LEU A 44 12.54 9.33 4.50
C LEU A 44 11.45 10.27 5.00
N TRP A 45 11.79 11.22 5.87
CA TRP A 45 10.77 12.09 6.45
C TRP A 45 10.10 13.02 5.44
N GLN A 46 10.82 13.41 4.38
CA GLN A 46 10.27 14.22 3.29
C GLN A 46 9.16 13.50 2.51
N ILE A 47 9.21 12.17 2.45
CA ILE A 47 8.21 11.33 1.74
C ILE A 47 7.13 10.87 2.70
N VAL A 48 7.53 10.34 3.87
CA VAL A 48 6.61 9.73 4.82
C VAL A 48 5.75 10.80 5.54
N GLY A 49 6.27 12.02 5.75
CA GLY A 49 5.54 13.09 6.41
C GLY A 49 4.23 13.46 5.68
N PRO A 50 4.28 13.83 4.39
CA PRO A 50 3.10 14.05 3.56
C PRO A 50 2.17 12.84 3.49
N ALA A 51 2.72 11.62 3.42
CA ALA A 51 1.93 10.39 3.35
C ALA A 51 1.12 10.15 4.65
N ILE A 52 1.74 10.36 5.82
CA ILE A 52 1.05 10.24 7.12
C ILE A 52 -0.04 11.30 7.23
N PHE A 53 0.25 12.54 6.88
CA PHE A 53 -0.74 13.62 6.91
C PHE A 53 -1.96 13.28 6.02
N SER A 54 -1.71 12.85 4.78
CA SER A 54 -2.78 12.43 3.86
C SER A 54 -3.62 11.27 4.41
N ARG A 55 -2.97 10.27 5.03
CA ARG A 55 -3.66 9.15 5.70
C ARG A 55 -4.54 9.62 6.85
N LEU A 56 -4.01 10.50 7.72
CA LEU A 56 -4.76 11.07 8.84
C LEU A 56 -5.99 11.84 8.34
N THR A 57 -5.83 12.73 7.37
CA THR A 57 -6.95 13.48 6.79
C THR A 57 -8.03 12.56 6.21
N SER A 58 -7.62 11.52 5.49
CA SER A 58 -8.54 10.55 4.89
C SER A 58 -9.32 9.76 5.96
N TYR A 59 -8.66 9.33 7.04
CA TYR A 59 -9.33 8.65 8.16
C TYR A 59 -10.24 9.59 8.95
N SER A 60 -9.84 10.85 9.15
CA SER A 60 -10.66 11.86 9.83
C SER A 60 -11.99 12.09 9.13
N MET A 61 -12.03 12.02 7.79
CA MET A 61 -13.28 12.12 7.04
C MET A 61 -14.31 11.07 7.49
N LEU A 62 -13.87 9.82 7.72
CA LEU A 62 -14.73 8.74 8.20
C LEU A 62 -15.25 9.01 9.63
N ILE A 63 -14.39 9.53 10.51
CA ILE A 63 -14.74 9.88 11.89
C ILE A 63 -15.80 10.99 11.90
N ILE A 64 -15.61 12.01 11.07
CA ILE A 64 -16.55 13.14 10.94
C ILE A 64 -17.92 12.63 10.46
N THR A 65 -17.96 11.76 9.44
CA THR A 65 -19.22 11.15 8.97
C THR A 65 -19.96 10.43 10.10
N GLN A 66 -19.25 9.67 10.94
CA GLN A 66 -19.86 9.02 12.09
C GLN A 66 -20.34 10.02 13.16
N ALA A 67 -19.57 11.08 13.43
CA ALA A 67 -20.00 12.12 14.37
C ALA A 67 -21.31 12.80 13.92
N PHE A 68 -21.45 13.12 12.64
CA PHE A 68 -22.70 13.65 12.08
C PHE A 68 -23.86 12.64 12.16
N ALA A 69 -23.59 11.35 11.92
CA ALA A 69 -24.58 10.30 12.11
C ALA A 69 -25.08 10.24 13.56
N GLY A 70 -24.18 10.40 14.54
CA GLY A 70 -24.53 10.47 15.96
C GLY A 70 -25.46 11.64 16.33
N HIS A 71 -25.46 12.71 15.55
CA HIS A 71 -26.41 13.81 15.73
C HIS A 71 -27.81 13.52 15.16
N LEU A 72 -27.93 12.54 14.25
CA LEU A 72 -29.22 12.11 13.70
C LEU A 72 -29.93 11.14 14.65
N GLY A 73 -29.18 10.30 15.35
CA GLY A 73 -29.69 9.40 16.38
C GLY A 73 -28.76 8.21 16.63
N ASP A 74 -29.02 7.48 17.72
CA ASP A 74 -28.24 6.30 18.10
C ASP A 74 -28.42 5.16 17.08
N LEU A 75 -29.60 5.05 16.47
CA LEU A 75 -29.93 4.06 15.46
C LEU A 75 -29.11 4.26 14.17
N GLU A 76 -29.06 5.51 13.67
CA GLU A 76 -28.31 5.89 12.49
C GLU A 76 -26.81 5.71 12.69
N LEU A 77 -26.31 6.12 13.86
CA LEU A 77 -24.92 5.92 14.24
C LEU A 77 -24.54 4.43 14.27
N ALA A 78 -25.36 3.60 14.92
CA ALA A 78 -25.13 2.17 15.01
C ALA A 78 -25.12 1.53 13.62
N ALA A 79 -26.12 1.86 12.79
CA ALA A 79 -26.23 1.30 11.45
C ALA A 79 -25.03 1.67 10.56
N ILE A 80 -24.62 2.95 10.54
CA ILE A 80 -23.48 3.44 9.76
C ILE A 80 -22.16 2.85 10.28
N SER A 81 -22.01 2.74 11.60
CA SER A 81 -20.81 2.14 12.21
C SER A 81 -20.66 0.67 11.83
N ILE A 82 -21.74 -0.13 11.92
CA ILE A 82 -21.70 -1.55 11.53
C ILE A 82 -21.36 -1.69 10.05
N VAL A 83 -22.02 -0.92 9.16
CA VAL A 83 -21.74 -1.01 7.73
C VAL A 83 -20.29 -0.64 7.43
N ASN A 84 -19.78 0.47 7.97
CA ASN A 84 -18.41 0.90 7.70
C ASN A 84 -17.35 -0.02 8.29
N ASN A 85 -17.51 -0.48 9.53
CA ASN A 85 -16.48 -1.28 10.20
C ASN A 85 -16.54 -2.76 9.81
N VAL A 86 -17.73 -3.32 9.67
CA VAL A 86 -17.90 -4.76 9.39
C VAL A 86 -17.93 -5.01 7.89
N ILE A 87 -18.92 -4.45 7.18
CA ILE A 87 -19.14 -4.78 5.78
C ILE A 87 -18.06 -4.14 4.91
N VAL A 88 -17.90 -2.82 4.99
CA VAL A 88 -16.90 -2.09 4.20
C VAL A 88 -15.49 -2.46 4.66
N GLY A 89 -15.25 -2.56 5.97
CA GLY A 89 -13.95 -2.95 6.51
C GLY A 89 -13.47 -4.31 6.00
N PHE A 90 -14.34 -5.33 6.01
CA PHE A 90 -14.03 -6.66 5.47
C PHE A 90 -13.66 -6.61 3.99
N ASN A 91 -14.51 -5.96 3.18
CA ASN A 91 -14.31 -5.79 1.75
C ASN A 91 -13.02 -5.01 1.43
N PHE A 92 -12.80 -3.90 2.13
CA PHE A 92 -11.62 -3.06 2.01
C PHE A 92 -10.35 -3.83 2.30
N GLY A 93 -10.33 -4.66 3.36
CA GLY A 93 -9.20 -5.50 3.72
C GLY A 93 -8.82 -6.47 2.59
N LEU A 94 -9.80 -7.13 1.99
CA LEU A 94 -9.57 -8.04 0.85
C LEU A 94 -9.00 -7.30 -0.37
N LEU A 95 -9.63 -6.17 -0.76
CA LEU A 95 -9.16 -5.36 -1.88
C LEU A 95 -7.75 -4.80 -1.65
N LEU A 96 -7.47 -4.32 -0.44
CA LEU A 96 -6.15 -3.79 -0.07
C LEU A 96 -5.08 -4.89 -0.07
N GLY A 97 -5.42 -6.11 0.36
CA GLY A 97 -4.54 -7.27 0.30
C GLY A 97 -4.12 -7.57 -1.15
N MET A 98 -5.08 -7.63 -2.07
CA MET A 98 -4.79 -7.82 -3.50
C MET A 98 -3.98 -6.65 -4.08
N ALA A 99 -4.29 -5.41 -3.68
CA ALA A 99 -3.53 -4.25 -4.13
C ALA A 99 -2.07 -4.26 -3.65
N SER A 100 -1.81 -4.79 -2.45
CA SER A 100 -0.44 -4.92 -1.91
C SER A 100 0.40 -5.93 -2.72
N ALA A 101 -0.21 -6.96 -3.29
CA ALA A 101 0.50 -7.86 -4.22
C ALA A 101 0.97 -7.11 -5.48
N LEU A 102 0.19 -6.13 -5.95
CA LEU A 102 0.56 -5.30 -7.10
C LEU A 102 1.71 -4.37 -6.80
N GLU A 103 1.76 -3.82 -5.59
CA GLU A 103 2.88 -2.99 -5.13
C GLU A 103 4.22 -3.75 -5.26
N THR A 104 4.22 -5.05 -4.93
CA THR A 104 5.40 -5.91 -5.13
C THR A 104 5.75 -6.07 -6.61
N LEU A 105 4.77 -6.37 -7.47
CA LEU A 105 4.99 -6.54 -8.92
C LEU A 105 5.48 -5.24 -9.59
N CYS A 106 4.89 -4.10 -9.22
CA CYS A 106 5.30 -2.78 -9.70
C CYS A 106 6.71 -2.44 -9.21
N GLY A 107 7.04 -2.72 -7.94
CA GLY A 107 8.40 -2.53 -7.41
C GLY A 107 9.45 -3.36 -8.15
N GLN A 108 9.13 -4.63 -8.44
CA GLN A 108 10.01 -5.50 -9.24
C GLN A 108 10.19 -4.98 -10.68
N ALA A 109 9.10 -4.60 -11.35
CA ALA A 109 9.16 -4.07 -12.71
C ALA A 109 9.90 -2.74 -12.79
N PHE A 110 9.69 -1.85 -11.81
CA PHE A 110 10.39 -0.57 -11.72
C PHE A 110 11.90 -0.78 -11.47
N GLY A 111 12.27 -1.65 -10.54
CA GLY A 111 13.68 -2.02 -10.30
C GLY A 111 14.36 -2.65 -11.51
N ALA A 112 13.62 -3.41 -12.32
CA ALA A 112 14.08 -3.96 -13.60
C ALA A 112 14.04 -2.96 -14.77
N LYS A 113 13.74 -1.67 -14.52
CA LYS A 113 13.59 -0.59 -15.51
C LYS A 113 12.54 -0.86 -16.60
N LYS A 114 11.54 -1.70 -16.31
CA LYS A 114 10.44 -2.05 -17.23
C LYS A 114 9.22 -1.15 -17.02
N TYR A 115 9.38 0.15 -17.23
CA TYR A 115 8.32 1.15 -16.93
C TYR A 115 7.00 0.92 -17.67
N TYR A 116 7.05 0.42 -18.91
CA TYR A 116 5.85 0.05 -19.67
C TYR A 116 4.98 -1.00 -18.95
N MET A 117 5.61 -1.94 -18.23
CA MET A 117 4.88 -3.01 -17.56
C MET A 117 4.07 -2.52 -16.35
N LEU A 118 4.41 -1.37 -15.77
CA LEU A 118 3.63 -0.81 -14.66
C LEU A 118 2.21 -0.48 -15.10
N GLY A 119 2.03 0.08 -16.30
CA GLY A 119 0.71 0.38 -16.86
C GLY A 119 -0.09 -0.89 -17.17
N VAL A 120 0.60 -1.90 -17.73
CA VAL A 120 -0.02 -3.22 -18.01
C VAL A 120 -0.47 -3.89 -16.72
N TYR A 121 0.33 -3.83 -15.65
CA TYR A 121 -0.06 -4.34 -14.35
C TYR A 121 -1.27 -3.60 -13.80
N MET A 122 -1.28 -2.26 -13.80
CA MET A 122 -2.43 -1.48 -13.37
C MET A 122 -3.74 -1.86 -14.09
N GLN A 123 -3.70 -2.02 -15.42
CA GLN A 123 -4.88 -2.42 -16.20
C GLN A 123 -5.36 -3.83 -15.85
N ARG A 124 -4.44 -4.80 -15.74
CA ARG A 124 -4.76 -6.17 -15.33
C ARG A 124 -5.36 -6.19 -13.92
N SER A 125 -4.81 -5.39 -13.02
CA SER A 125 -5.32 -5.21 -11.67
C SER A 125 -6.73 -4.67 -11.65
N TRP A 126 -7.06 -3.66 -12.46
CA TRP A 126 -8.43 -3.19 -12.54
C TRP A 126 -9.38 -4.33 -12.90
N ILE A 127 -9.07 -5.13 -13.92
CA ILE A 127 -9.92 -6.27 -14.33
C ILE A 127 -10.12 -7.24 -13.15
N VAL A 128 -9.03 -7.62 -12.48
CA VAL A 128 -9.09 -8.55 -11.34
C VAL A 128 -9.88 -7.97 -10.16
N LEU A 129 -9.60 -6.71 -9.78
CA LEU A 129 -10.28 -6.05 -8.66
C LEU A 129 -11.76 -5.82 -8.96
N PHE A 130 -12.13 -5.44 -10.19
CA PHE A 130 -13.54 -5.35 -10.59
C PHE A 130 -14.26 -6.68 -10.46
N PHE A 131 -13.63 -7.76 -10.93
CA PHE A 131 -14.19 -9.10 -10.80
C PHE A 131 -14.38 -9.48 -9.33
N CYS A 132 -13.39 -9.22 -8.48
CA CYS A 132 -13.51 -9.43 -7.04
C CYS A 132 -14.61 -8.58 -6.40
N CYS A 133 -14.78 -7.31 -6.80
CA CYS A 133 -15.89 -6.49 -6.33
C CYS A 133 -17.25 -7.10 -6.65
N VAL A 134 -17.42 -7.62 -7.88
CA VAL A 134 -18.66 -8.31 -8.27
C VAL A 134 -18.89 -9.56 -7.41
N LEU A 135 -17.85 -10.36 -7.15
CA LEU A 135 -17.95 -11.53 -6.28
C LEU A 135 -18.30 -11.16 -4.83
N LEU A 136 -17.92 -9.98 -4.39
CA LEU A 136 -18.16 -9.49 -3.04
C LEU A 136 -19.48 -8.74 -2.86
N LEU A 137 -20.18 -8.38 -3.94
CA LEU A 137 -21.50 -7.75 -3.88
C LEU A 137 -22.52 -8.43 -2.96
N PRO A 138 -22.60 -9.78 -2.88
CA PRO A 138 -23.51 -10.45 -1.96
C PRO A 138 -23.33 -9.99 -0.50
N THR A 139 -22.12 -9.63 -0.08
CA THR A 139 -21.87 -9.12 1.29
C THR A 139 -22.64 -7.82 1.57
N TYR A 140 -22.82 -6.97 0.56
CA TYR A 140 -23.61 -5.74 0.66
C TYR A 140 -25.11 -6.02 0.57
N LEU A 141 -25.53 -6.84 -0.39
CA LEU A 141 -26.95 -7.12 -0.64
C LEU A 141 -27.61 -7.94 0.49
N PHE A 142 -26.86 -8.83 1.12
CA PHE A 142 -27.35 -9.67 2.23
C PHE A 142 -27.01 -9.10 3.62
N THR A 143 -26.68 -7.81 3.74
CA THR A 143 -26.36 -7.20 5.04
C THR A 143 -27.48 -7.37 6.06
N THR A 144 -28.74 -7.07 5.71
CA THR A 144 -29.88 -7.22 6.63
C THR A 144 -30.07 -8.64 7.16
N PRO A 145 -30.23 -9.69 6.31
CA PRO A 145 -30.43 -11.04 6.82
C PRO A 145 -29.22 -11.56 7.60
N VAL A 146 -27.99 -11.17 7.22
CA VAL A 146 -26.79 -11.53 7.98
C VAL A 146 -26.80 -10.89 9.36
N LEU A 147 -27.16 -9.61 9.49
CA LEU A 147 -27.21 -8.94 10.79
C LEU A 147 -28.32 -9.50 11.69
N LYS A 148 -29.51 -9.77 11.12
CA LYS A 148 -30.59 -10.45 11.85
C LYS A 148 -30.16 -11.83 12.34
N PHE A 149 -29.46 -12.59 11.49
CA PHE A 149 -28.91 -13.89 11.88
C PHE A 149 -27.87 -13.78 13.02
N LEU A 150 -27.07 -12.72 13.04
CA LEU A 150 -26.13 -12.42 14.12
C LEU A 150 -26.79 -11.87 15.39
N GLY A 151 -28.12 -11.71 15.40
CA GLY A 151 -28.89 -11.25 16.57
C GLY A 151 -28.92 -9.74 16.76
N GLN A 152 -28.66 -8.94 15.71
CA GLN A 152 -28.91 -7.50 15.77
C GLN A 152 -30.42 -7.19 15.81
N PRO A 153 -30.82 -6.13 16.52
CA PRO A 153 -32.18 -5.58 16.46
C PRO A 153 -32.65 -5.33 15.02
N ASP A 154 -33.94 -5.59 14.77
CA ASP A 154 -34.51 -5.52 13.42
C ASP A 154 -34.38 -4.13 12.79
N ASP A 155 -34.58 -3.07 13.58
CA ASP A 155 -34.43 -1.68 13.14
C ASP A 155 -33.00 -1.36 12.69
N ILE A 156 -31.98 -1.77 13.46
CA ILE A 156 -30.57 -1.62 13.09
C ILE A 156 -30.25 -2.42 11.82
N ALA A 157 -30.71 -3.68 11.75
CA ALA A 157 -30.42 -4.56 10.62
C ALA A 157 -31.04 -4.07 9.30
N GLU A 158 -32.28 -3.58 9.33
CA GLU A 158 -32.95 -3.01 8.15
C GLU A 158 -32.24 -1.72 7.70
N LEU A 159 -31.94 -0.80 8.63
CA LEU A 159 -31.26 0.45 8.30
C LEU A 159 -29.84 0.21 7.76
N SER A 160 -29.08 -0.71 8.37
CA SER A 160 -27.77 -1.13 7.87
C SER A 160 -27.86 -1.72 6.45
N GLY A 161 -28.94 -2.45 6.13
CA GLY A 161 -29.17 -2.93 4.76
C GLY A 161 -29.26 -1.81 3.74
N VAL A 162 -30.06 -0.79 4.05
CA VAL A 162 -30.21 0.40 3.18
C VAL A 162 -28.87 1.10 3.01
N VAL A 163 -28.17 1.40 4.10
CA VAL A 163 -26.86 2.07 4.07
C VAL A 163 -25.83 1.25 3.30
N SER A 164 -25.83 -0.08 3.45
CA SER A 164 -24.92 -0.98 2.74
C SER A 164 -25.03 -0.87 1.22
N VAL A 165 -26.25 -0.80 0.69
CA VAL A 165 -26.49 -0.62 -0.76
C VAL A 165 -25.95 0.74 -1.25
N TRP A 166 -26.05 1.79 -0.44
CA TRP A 166 -25.56 3.13 -0.80
C TRP A 166 -24.03 3.18 -0.89
N VAL A 167 -23.32 2.26 -0.26
CA VAL A 167 -21.86 2.19 -0.26
C VAL A 167 -21.31 1.38 -1.47
N ILE A 168 -22.16 0.69 -2.23
CA ILE A 168 -21.74 -0.09 -3.41
C ILE A 168 -20.95 0.75 -4.45
N PRO A 169 -21.35 1.99 -4.81
CA PRO A 169 -20.56 2.81 -5.73
C PRO A 169 -19.15 3.11 -5.20
N LEU A 170 -19.02 3.36 -3.89
CA LEU A 170 -17.72 3.55 -3.25
C LEU A 170 -16.87 2.29 -3.35
N HIS A 171 -17.46 1.10 -3.18
CA HIS A 171 -16.76 -0.17 -3.31
C HIS A 171 -16.10 -0.34 -4.69
N PHE A 172 -16.81 -0.03 -5.78
CA PHE A 172 -16.24 -0.05 -7.13
C PHE A 172 -15.23 1.07 -7.37
N ALA A 173 -15.42 2.25 -6.78
CA ALA A 173 -14.44 3.33 -6.87
C ALA A 173 -13.09 2.94 -6.23
N LEU A 174 -13.09 2.11 -5.18
CA LEU A 174 -11.87 1.57 -4.57
C LEU A 174 -11.10 0.63 -5.51
N ALA A 175 -11.81 -0.19 -6.30
CA ALA A 175 -11.19 -1.07 -7.29
C ALA A 175 -10.38 -0.29 -8.34
N LEU A 176 -10.84 0.90 -8.70
CA LEU A 176 -10.11 1.82 -9.58
C LEU A 176 -8.98 2.55 -8.86
N SER A 177 -9.27 3.05 -7.66
CA SER A 177 -8.37 3.95 -6.92
C SER A 177 -7.13 3.24 -6.39
N PHE A 178 -7.24 1.99 -5.91
CA PHE A 178 -6.09 1.30 -5.32
C PHE A 178 -4.96 1.01 -6.32
N PRO A 179 -5.22 0.40 -7.50
CA PRO A 179 -4.14 0.17 -8.47
C PRO A 179 -3.53 1.48 -8.97
N LEU A 180 -4.36 2.52 -9.15
CA LEU A 180 -3.88 3.84 -9.57
C LEU A 180 -2.95 4.47 -8.52
N GLN A 181 -3.31 4.42 -7.24
CA GLN A 181 -2.46 4.92 -6.16
C GLN A 181 -1.12 4.17 -6.12
N ARG A 182 -1.12 2.85 -6.27
CA ARG A 182 0.12 2.05 -6.29
C ARG A 182 0.99 2.32 -7.51
N PHE A 183 0.36 2.48 -8.68
CA PHE A 183 1.06 2.87 -9.90
C PHE A 183 1.80 4.20 -9.72
N LEU A 184 1.12 5.23 -9.18
CA LEU A 184 1.72 6.54 -8.93
C LEU A 184 2.79 6.49 -7.83
N GLN A 185 2.56 5.73 -6.76
CA GLN A 185 3.52 5.59 -5.65
C GLN A 185 4.84 4.95 -6.09
N CYS A 186 4.81 3.97 -7.01
CA CYS A 186 6.04 3.35 -7.51
C CYS A 186 6.87 4.25 -8.43
N GLN A 187 6.33 5.42 -8.85
CA GLN A 187 7.02 6.37 -9.72
C GLN A 187 7.65 7.55 -8.97
N LEU A 188 7.35 7.70 -7.67
CA LEU A 188 7.96 8.66 -6.76
C LEU A 188 9.31 8.15 -6.24
#